data_AF-A0AAW6Y2Y1-F1
#
_entry.id   AF-A0AAW6Y2Y1-F1
#
_cell.length_a   1.000
_cell.length_b   1.000
_cell.length_c   1.000
_cell.angle_alpha   90.00
_cell.angle_beta   90.00
_cell.angle_gamma   90.00
#
_symmetry.space_group_name_H-M   'P 1'
#
loop_
_entity.id
_entity.type
_entity.pdbx_description
1 polymer ?
#
loop_
_entity_poly.entity_id
_entity_poly.type
_entity_poly.pdbx_seq_one_letter_code
_entity_poly.pdbx_strand_id
1 'polypeptide(L)'
;MHKRSKATGALYSQFANNGTCVDKTCLKRNEYSKSFIRFIVFVALVCFAWIIFTPKPAVSAVSKSFVTYTVRPGDTLWSYAKTIANKDSNISDSVDYLMQINNLDSADLEVGQSIKVPFIDD
;
A
#
# COMPACT_ATOMS: atom_id res chain seq x y z
N MET A 1 -75.32 2.36 48.70
CA MET A 1 -74.65 3.51 48.04
C MET A 1 -73.93 3.00 46.80
N HIS A 2 -74.23 3.62 45.65
CA HIS A 2 -73.43 3.81 44.42
C HIS A 2 -72.59 2.67 43.82
N LYS A 3 -72.49 2.46 42.51
CA LYS A 3 -73.27 2.82 41.30
C LYS A 3 -72.58 2.01 40.18
N ARG A 4 -73.32 1.43 39.24
CA ARG A 4 -72.75 0.88 37.98
C ARG A 4 -72.10 2.02 37.17
N SER A 5 -71.04 1.71 36.43
CA SER A 5 -70.95 2.12 35.02
C SER A 5 -69.93 1.28 34.26
N LYS A 6 -70.37 0.63 33.17
CA LYS A 6 -69.51 0.14 32.09
C LYS A 6 -69.26 1.31 31.15
N ALA A 7 -68.04 1.47 30.66
CA ALA A 7 -67.78 2.22 29.43
C ALA A 7 -66.61 1.58 28.67
N THR A 8 -66.97 0.84 27.63
CA THR A 8 -66.17 0.56 26.45
C THR A 8 -66.07 1.82 25.58
N GLY A 9 -64.90 2.07 24.99
CA GLY A 9 -64.77 2.92 23.80
C GLY A 9 -63.63 3.94 23.85
N ALA A 10 -63.05 4.18 22.66
CA ALA A 10 -61.87 5.01 22.33
C ALA A 10 -60.53 4.27 22.55
N LEU A 11 -59.83 3.71 21.56
CA LEU A 11 -59.54 4.25 20.22
C LEU A 11 -59.14 5.73 20.30
N TYR A 12 -57.86 6.04 20.54
CA TYR A 12 -57.10 6.91 19.64
C TYR A 12 -55.63 7.11 20.07
N SER A 13 -54.80 7.36 19.04
CA SER A 13 -53.53 8.11 19.01
C SER A 13 -52.38 7.61 19.88
N GLN A 14 -51.34 7.00 19.29
CA GLN A 14 -50.29 7.70 18.53
C GLN A 14 -49.83 9.00 19.20
N PHE A 15 -48.87 8.89 20.11
CA PHE A 15 -47.89 9.94 20.35
C PHE A 15 -46.54 9.27 20.59
N ALA A 16 -45.88 8.93 19.49
CA ALA A 16 -44.43 8.89 19.49
C ALA A 16 -43.96 10.32 19.78
N ASN A 17 -43.24 10.55 20.88
CA ASN A 17 -42.13 11.49 20.92
C ASN A 17 -41.39 11.43 22.28
N ASN A 18 -40.08 11.20 22.15
CA ASN A 18 -38.98 11.65 23.00
C ASN A 18 -39.02 11.41 24.52
N GLY A 19 -38.16 10.49 24.95
CA GLY A 19 -37.70 10.42 26.34
C GLY A 19 -36.91 9.14 26.58
N THR A 20 -35.59 9.25 26.62
CA THR A 20 -34.61 8.18 26.78
C THR A 20 -34.89 7.22 27.94
N CYS A 21 -35.19 5.97 27.61
CA CYS A 21 -34.95 4.83 28.49
C CYS A 21 -33.95 3.91 27.79
N VAL A 22 -32.66 4.26 27.84
CA VAL A 22 -31.60 3.32 27.44
C VAL A 22 -31.39 2.37 28.60
N ASP A 23 -31.94 1.19 28.41
CA ASP A 23 -31.90 0.01 29.26
C ASP A 23 -30.52 -0.20 29.92
N LYS A 24 -30.51 -0.36 31.26
CA LYS A 24 -29.30 -0.63 32.06
C LYS A 24 -28.96 -2.12 32.09
N THR A 25 -29.22 -2.85 31.01
CA THR A 25 -28.81 -4.25 30.92
C THR A 25 -27.34 -4.34 30.49
N CYS A 26 -26.51 -4.50 31.53
CA CYS A 26 -25.39 -5.44 31.50
C CYS A 26 -24.27 -5.19 30.47
N LEU A 27 -23.51 -4.11 30.64
CA LEU A 27 -22.09 -4.17 30.29
C LEU A 27 -21.35 -4.90 31.40
N LYS A 28 -21.40 -6.24 31.37
CA LYS A 28 -20.46 -7.07 32.13
C LYS A 28 -19.07 -6.76 31.59
N ARG A 29 -18.40 -5.81 32.24
CA ARG A 29 -17.01 -5.45 31.93
C ARG A 29 -16.17 -6.66 32.31
N ASN A 30 -15.90 -7.50 31.33
CA ASN A 30 -15.06 -8.68 31.50
C ASN A 30 -13.70 -8.22 32.04
N GLU A 31 -13.47 -8.46 33.33
CA GLU A 31 -12.19 -8.24 34.00
C GLU A 31 -11.08 -9.17 33.43
N TYR A 32 -11.48 -10.08 32.54
CA TYR A 32 -10.65 -10.94 31.73
C TYR A 32 -9.84 -10.18 30.66
N SER A 33 -10.31 -9.01 30.19
CA SER A 33 -9.64 -8.30 29.09
C SER A 33 -8.30 -7.69 29.52
N LYS A 34 -8.14 -7.23 30.76
CA LYS A 34 -6.91 -6.55 31.20
C LYS A 34 -5.72 -7.50 31.28
N SER A 35 -5.92 -8.71 31.82
CA SER A 35 -4.86 -9.73 31.88
C SER A 35 -4.58 -10.32 30.50
N PHE A 36 -5.60 -10.57 29.68
CA PHE A 36 -5.40 -11.05 28.31
C PHE A 36 -4.71 -10.02 27.41
N ILE A 37 -5.05 -8.73 27.54
CA ILE A 37 -4.38 -7.65 26.81
C ILE A 37 -2.90 -7.58 27.20
N ARG A 38 -2.55 -7.77 28.47
CA ARG A 38 -1.13 -7.84 28.90
C ARG A 38 -0.38 -9.00 28.27
N PHE A 39 -1.01 -10.17 28.15
CA PHE A 39 -0.44 -11.32 27.44
C PHE A 39 -0.29 -11.05 25.94
N ILE A 40 -1.29 -10.46 25.30
CA ILE A 40 -1.23 -10.11 23.86
C ILE A 40 -0.12 -9.08 23.60
N VAL A 41 0.01 -8.05 24.45
CA VAL A 41 1.08 -7.06 24.35
C VAL A 41 2.44 -7.71 24.57
N PHE A 42 2.57 -8.61 25.54
CA PHE A 42 3.82 -9.33 25.78
C PHE A 42 4.20 -10.24 24.61
N VAL A 43 3.26 -11.01 24.06
CA VAL A 43 3.48 -11.86 22.88
C VAL A 43 3.83 -11.01 21.66
N ALA A 44 3.15 -9.88 21.45
CA ALA A 44 3.47 -8.95 20.38
C ALA A 44 4.91 -8.41 20.52
N LEU A 45 5.31 -7.97 21.71
CA LEU A 45 6.68 -7.48 21.95
C LEU A 45 7.75 -8.55 21.71
N VAL A 46 7.48 -9.81 22.09
CA VAL A 46 8.35 -10.95 21.81
C VAL A 46 8.43 -11.22 20.31
N CYS A 47 7.31 -11.20 19.59
CA CYS A 47 7.30 -11.35 18.13
C CYS A 47 8.02 -10.19 17.43
N PHE A 48 7.82 -8.95 17.88
CA PHE A 48 8.51 -7.78 17.36
C PHE A 48 10.03 -7.87 17.59
N ALA A 49 10.46 -8.36 18.76
CA ALA A 49 11.88 -8.60 19.04
C ALA A 49 12.48 -9.69 18.12
N TRP A 50 11.73 -10.74 17.81
CA TRP A 50 12.17 -11.80 16.89
C TRP A 50 12.25 -11.33 15.43
N ILE A 51 11.34 -10.44 15.01
CA ILE A 51 11.37 -9.84 13.66
C ILE A 51 12.61 -8.96 13.45
N ILE A 52 13.15 -8.35 14.50
CA ILE A 52 14.37 -7.52 14.42
C ILE A 52 15.64 -8.39 14.42
N PHE A 53 15.57 -9.61 14.98
CA PHE A 53 16.73 -10.50 15.14
C PHE A 53 16.93 -11.52 14.00
N THR A 54 16.02 -11.60 13.02
CA THR A 54 16.29 -12.41 11.83
C THR A 54 17.29 -11.68 10.92
N PRO A 55 18.42 -12.31 10.54
CA PRO A 55 19.26 -11.76 9.50
C PRO A 55 18.41 -11.67 8.22
N LYS A 56 18.19 -10.45 7.73
CA LYS A 56 17.55 -10.28 6.42
C LYS A 56 18.44 -11.02 5.40
N PRO A 57 17.91 -11.96 4.62
CA PRO A 57 18.68 -12.51 3.52
C PRO A 57 19.13 -11.33 2.65
N ALA A 58 20.44 -11.19 2.47
CA ALA A 58 20.97 -10.28 1.49
C ALA A 58 20.56 -10.84 0.12
N VAL A 59 19.48 -10.30 -0.44
CA VAL A 59 19.19 -10.49 -1.86
C VAL A 59 20.36 -9.84 -2.56
N SER A 60 21.22 -10.64 -3.21
CA SER A 60 22.30 -10.13 -4.03
C SER A 60 21.69 -9.11 -4.98
N ALA A 61 22.02 -7.83 -4.77
CA ALA A 61 21.67 -6.81 -5.72
C ALA A 61 22.35 -7.22 -7.02
N VAL A 62 21.58 -7.54 -8.05
CA VAL A 62 22.09 -7.60 -9.42
C VAL A 62 22.83 -6.29 -9.62
N SER A 63 24.15 -6.35 -9.67
CA SER A 63 24.98 -5.17 -9.88
C SER A 63 24.71 -4.71 -11.30
N LYS A 64 23.86 -3.70 -11.45
CA LYS A 64 23.58 -3.08 -12.75
C LYS A 64 24.87 -2.46 -13.26
N SER A 65 25.52 -3.14 -14.20
CA SER A 65 26.73 -2.62 -14.84
C SER A 65 26.33 -1.60 -15.91
N PHE A 66 27.22 -0.68 -16.22
CA PHE A 66 26.97 0.34 -17.25
C PHE A 66 28.11 0.31 -18.26
N VAL A 67 27.74 0.27 -19.53
CA VAL A 67 28.69 0.35 -20.66
C VAL A 67 28.55 1.72 -21.29
N THR A 68 29.68 2.35 -21.59
CA THR A 68 29.70 3.59 -22.37
C THR A 68 29.74 3.22 -23.85
N TYR A 69 28.77 3.70 -24.60
CA TYR A 69 28.62 3.43 -26.03
C TYR A 69 28.68 4.73 -26.83
N THR A 70 29.33 4.71 -27.99
CA THR A 70 29.39 5.85 -28.91
C THR A 70 28.38 5.68 -30.03
N VAL A 71 27.40 6.58 -30.08
CA VAL A 71 26.28 6.58 -31.04
C VAL A 71 26.80 6.60 -32.47
N ARG A 72 26.30 5.68 -33.32
CA ARG A 72 26.62 5.63 -34.75
C ARG A 72 25.49 6.22 -35.59
N PRO A 73 25.76 6.60 -36.85
CA PRO A 73 24.71 7.08 -37.76
C PRO A 73 23.56 6.08 -37.87
N GLY A 74 22.34 6.54 -37.63
CA GLY A 74 21.12 5.72 -37.70
C GLY A 74 20.74 5.01 -36.39
N ASP A 75 21.58 5.09 -35.35
CA ASP A 75 21.22 4.65 -34.02
C ASP A 75 20.22 5.64 -33.39
N THR A 76 19.26 5.14 -32.61
CA THR A 76 18.25 5.95 -31.91
C THR A 76 18.19 5.57 -30.44
N LEU A 77 17.83 6.51 -29.56
CA LEU A 77 17.71 6.19 -28.13
C LEU A 77 16.72 5.04 -27.88
N TRP A 78 15.65 4.99 -28.69
CA TRP A 78 14.66 3.92 -28.69
C TRP A 78 15.25 2.54 -28.98
N SER A 79 16.21 2.43 -29.90
CA SER A 79 16.87 1.15 -30.22
C SER A 79 17.62 0.58 -29.00
N TYR A 80 18.28 1.43 -28.21
CA TYR A 80 18.94 1.00 -26.96
C TYR A 80 17.95 0.75 -25.83
N ALA A 81 16.89 1.56 -25.72
CA ALA A 81 15.83 1.32 -24.75
C ALA A 81 15.21 -0.06 -24.94
N LYS A 82 15.06 -0.50 -26.20
CA LYS A 82 14.56 -1.83 -26.54
C LYS A 82 15.51 -2.96 -26.12
N THR A 83 16.83 -2.75 -26.13
CA THR A 83 17.78 -3.78 -25.69
C THR A 83 17.79 -3.98 -24.18
N ILE A 84 17.39 -2.96 -23.42
CA ILE A 84 17.36 -3.00 -21.94
C ILE A 84 15.97 -3.29 -21.36
N ALA A 85 14.92 -3.13 -22.17
CA ALA A 85 13.56 -3.36 -21.72
C ALA A 85 13.35 -4.86 -21.39
N ASN A 86 13.06 -5.14 -20.13
CA ASN A 86 12.62 -6.46 -19.69
C ASN A 86 11.24 -6.77 -20.30
N LYS A 87 10.90 -8.07 -20.41
CA LYS A 87 9.62 -8.53 -20.99
C LYS A 87 8.39 -7.90 -20.35
N ASP A 88 8.48 -7.49 -19.09
CA ASP A 88 7.38 -6.92 -18.31
C ASP A 88 7.41 -5.39 -18.21
N SER A 89 8.41 -4.72 -18.79
CA SER A 89 8.59 -3.25 -18.70
C SER A 89 8.29 -2.55 -20.03
N ASN A 90 7.68 -1.37 -19.96
CA ASN A 90 7.44 -0.57 -21.16
C ASN A 90 8.75 -0.01 -21.71
N ILE A 91 8.86 0.05 -23.04
CA ILE A 91 10.03 0.64 -23.70
C ILE A 91 10.13 2.14 -23.39
N SER A 92 9.00 2.83 -23.22
CA SER A 92 8.97 4.25 -22.83
C SER A 92 9.70 4.50 -21.50
N ASP A 93 9.42 3.67 -20.49
CA ASP A 93 10.05 3.79 -19.17
C ASP A 93 11.58 3.59 -19.28
N SER A 94 12.01 2.69 -20.16
CA SER A 94 13.43 2.49 -20.48
C SER A 94 14.06 3.68 -21.20
N VAL A 95 13.33 4.37 -22.09
CA VAL A 95 13.81 5.60 -22.74
C VAL A 95 13.97 6.72 -21.71
N ASP A 96 12.96 6.95 -20.88
CA ASP A 96 12.99 7.98 -19.84
C ASP A 96 14.14 7.73 -18.85
N TYR A 97 14.32 6.46 -18.47
CA TYR A 97 15.45 6.04 -17.64
C TYR A 97 16.80 6.30 -18.33
N LEU A 98 16.93 5.98 -19.62
CA LEU A 98 18.15 6.25 -20.39
C LEU A 98 18.44 7.74 -20.51
N MET A 99 17.41 8.58 -20.70
CA MET A 99 17.56 10.03 -20.72
C MET A 99 18.05 10.55 -19.38
N GLN A 100 17.46 10.06 -18.29
CA GLN A 100 17.81 10.49 -16.94
C GLN A 100 19.26 10.15 -16.57
N ILE A 101 19.74 8.93 -16.86
CA ILE A 101 21.13 8.55 -16.52
C ILE A 101 22.18 9.27 -17.38
N ASN A 102 21.77 9.79 -18.54
CA ASN A 102 22.63 10.52 -19.47
C ASN A 102 22.41 12.04 -19.45
N ASN A 103 21.50 12.53 -18.61
CA ASN A 103 21.07 13.94 -18.57
C ASN A 103 20.69 14.48 -19.97
N LEU A 104 19.89 13.72 -20.73
CA LEU A 104 19.41 14.13 -22.04
C LEU A 104 18.06 14.85 -21.91
N ASP A 105 17.92 15.98 -22.61
CA ASP A 105 16.67 16.76 -22.64
C ASP A 105 15.67 16.21 -23.68
N SER A 106 16.15 15.55 -24.73
CA SER A 106 15.33 14.88 -25.74
C SER A 106 15.85 13.49 -26.10
N ALA A 107 15.03 12.72 -26.80
CA ALA A 107 15.40 11.39 -27.31
C ALA A 107 16.28 11.44 -28.57
N ASP A 108 16.62 12.65 -29.05
CA ASP A 108 17.49 12.83 -30.21
C ASP A 108 18.93 12.63 -29.79
N LEU A 109 19.65 11.79 -30.55
CA LEU A 109 21.05 11.50 -30.31
C LEU A 109 21.89 12.06 -31.45
N GLU A 110 23.03 12.64 -31.10
CA GLU A 110 24.01 13.09 -32.06
C GLU A 110 25.00 11.96 -32.39
N VAL A 111 25.38 11.86 -33.67
CA VAL A 111 26.40 10.90 -34.09
C VAL A 111 27.72 11.24 -33.43
N GLY A 112 28.36 10.25 -32.81
CA GLY A 112 29.60 10.42 -32.05
C GLY A 112 29.40 10.78 -30.58
N GLN A 113 28.15 10.98 -30.13
CA GLN A 113 27.85 11.19 -28.72
C GLN A 113 28.11 9.92 -27.91
N SER A 114 28.73 10.08 -26.74
CA SER A 114 28.89 8.99 -25.78
C SER A 114 27.71 8.93 -24.82
N ILE A 115 27.04 7.79 -24.77
CA ILE A 115 25.93 7.52 -23.86
C ILE A 115 26.25 6.33 -22.95
N LYS A 116 25.77 6.38 -21.72
CA LYS A 116 25.79 5.27 -20.76
C LYS A 116 24.55 4.42 -20.97
N VAL A 117 24.75 3.14 -21.18
CA VAL A 117 23.68 2.16 -21.33
C VAL A 117 23.83 1.12 -20.22
N PRO A 118 22.77 0.80 -19.46
CA PRO A 118 22.84 -0.26 -18.47
C PRO A 118 22.97 -1.61 -19.18
N PHE A 119 23.90 -2.43 -18.73
CA PHE A 119 24.06 -3.81 -19.11
C PHE A 119 23.67 -4.69 -17.92
N ILE A 120 22.88 -5.73 -18.20
CA ILE A 120 22.48 -6.71 -17.18
C ILE A 120 23.33 -7.94 -17.47
N ASP A 121 24.29 -8.21 -16.58
CA ASP A 121 25.08 -9.44 -16.61
C ASP A 121 24.18 -10.58 -16.11
N ASP A 122 23.59 -11.36 -17.03
CA ASP A 122 22.76 -12.55 -16.73
C ASP A 122 23.59 -13.74 -16.22
#